data_AF-A0A950P5S1-F1
#
_entry.id   AF-A0A950P5S1-F1
#
_cell.length_a   1.000
_cell.length_b   1.000
_cell.length_c   1.000
_cell.angle_alpha   90.00
_cell.angle_beta   90.00
_cell.angle_gamma   90.00
#
_symmetry.space_group_name_H-M   'P 1'
#
loop_
_entity.id
_entity.type
_entity.pdbx_description
1 polymer ?
#
loop_
_entity_poly.entity_id
_entity_poly.type
_entity_poly.pdbx_seq_one_letter_code
_entity_poly.pdbx_strand_id
1 'polypeptide(L)'
;LGFPVALKVDSPDIAHKTEAGAVRLNLRDAAQVRTACTEILASAKAYASQASITGVSVQEMVGDGVEVIVGVSCDPQLGPVLLFGTGGVMVEVYSDVALRRCPIMRSEAQAMIAEVKGARLLQGFRGRPAADLEALADTLVRVSHLAMHLEGHLAELDINPLMVLPSGQGVKAADALVVLRGT
;
A
#
# COMPACT_ATOMS: atom_id res chain seq x y z
N LEU A 1 -14.98 1.45 13.83
CA LEU A 1 -14.17 0.40 13.19
C LEU A 1 -14.94 -0.91 13.07
N GLY A 2 -15.56 -1.42 14.14
CA GLY A 2 -16.16 -2.77 14.07
C GLY A 2 -15.07 -3.85 13.97
N PHE A 3 -15.44 -5.10 14.11
CA PHE A 3 -14.51 -6.23 13.99
C PHE A 3 -14.69 -6.96 12.66
N PRO A 4 -13.64 -7.58 12.09
CA PRO A 4 -12.28 -7.63 12.63
C PRO A 4 -11.43 -6.38 12.36
N VAL A 5 -10.40 -6.17 13.19
CA VAL A 5 -9.41 -5.08 13.05
C VAL A 5 -7.98 -5.58 12.87
N ALA A 6 -7.12 -4.72 12.34
CA ALA A 6 -5.67 -4.88 12.30
C ALA A 6 -5.00 -3.93 13.31
N LEU A 7 -3.93 -4.39 13.94
CA LEU A 7 -3.03 -3.58 14.76
C LEU A 7 -1.65 -3.54 14.11
N LYS A 8 -1.07 -2.35 14.05
CA LYS A 8 0.28 -2.10 13.50
C LYS A 8 1.04 -1.15 14.40
N VAL A 9 2.32 -1.42 14.66
CA VAL A 9 3.16 -0.45 15.38
C VAL A 9 3.26 0.87 14.60
N ASP A 10 3.27 1.97 15.35
CA ASP A 10 3.57 3.29 14.84
C ASP A 10 4.92 3.76 15.38
N SER A 11 5.93 3.76 14.51
CA SER A 11 7.31 4.08 14.84
C SER A 11 8.06 4.55 13.59
N PRO A 12 8.73 5.72 13.61
CA PRO A 12 9.57 6.15 12.50
C PRO A 12 10.80 5.25 12.30
N ASP A 13 11.21 4.52 13.32
CA ASP A 13 12.42 3.69 13.32
C ASP A 13 12.15 2.25 12.83
N ILE A 14 10.88 1.90 12.57
CA ILE A 14 10.46 0.55 12.14
C ILE A 14 9.62 0.67 10.87
N ALA A 15 10.28 0.73 9.71
CA ALA A 15 9.61 0.74 8.41
C ALA A 15 8.98 -0.62 8.07
N HIS A 16 9.73 -1.72 8.23
CA HIS A 16 9.28 -3.09 7.91
C HIS A 16 8.57 -3.77 9.08
N LYS A 17 7.34 -3.32 9.37
CA LYS A 17 6.54 -3.74 10.55
C LYS A 17 6.29 -5.25 10.61
N THR A 18 6.09 -5.89 9.46
CA THR A 18 5.85 -7.34 9.37
C THR A 18 7.07 -8.14 9.81
N GLU A 19 8.27 -7.74 9.37
CA GLU A 19 9.54 -8.39 9.76
C GLU A 19 9.82 -8.22 11.25
N ALA A 20 9.46 -7.06 11.82
CA ALA A 20 9.54 -6.81 13.24
C ALA A 20 8.49 -7.58 14.07
N GLY A 21 7.63 -8.39 13.44
CA GLY A 21 6.52 -9.07 14.10
C GLY A 21 5.51 -8.09 14.72
N ALA A 22 5.49 -6.85 14.25
CA ALA A 22 4.79 -5.72 14.84
C ALA A 22 3.46 -5.41 14.14
N VAL A 23 2.86 -6.44 13.54
CA VAL A 23 1.55 -6.44 12.89
C VAL A 23 0.72 -7.61 13.41
N ARG A 24 -0.57 -7.38 13.70
CA ARG A 24 -1.56 -8.43 14.02
C ARG A 24 -2.83 -8.16 13.23
N LEU A 25 -3.30 -9.15 12.49
CA LEU A 25 -4.48 -9.03 11.63
C LEU A 25 -5.65 -9.86 12.19
N ASN A 26 -6.85 -9.60 11.68
CA ASN A 26 -8.05 -10.40 11.96
C ASN A 26 -8.44 -10.48 13.45
N LEU A 27 -8.22 -9.42 14.24
CA LEU A 27 -8.62 -9.39 15.65
C LEU A 27 -10.13 -9.17 15.76
N ARG A 28 -10.83 -10.10 16.40
CA ARG A 28 -12.30 -10.21 16.36
C ARG A 28 -13.01 -9.64 17.57
N ASP A 29 -12.27 -9.30 18.62
CA ASP A 29 -12.82 -8.76 19.85
C ASP A 29 -11.80 -7.89 20.61
N ALA A 30 -12.29 -7.20 21.64
CA ALA A 30 -11.47 -6.28 22.43
C ALA A 30 -10.39 -6.98 23.28
N ALA A 31 -10.57 -8.26 23.63
CA ALA A 31 -9.56 -9.01 24.37
C ALA A 31 -8.37 -9.33 23.47
N GLN A 32 -8.62 -9.81 22.25
CA GLN A 32 -7.62 -10.02 21.23
C GLN A 32 -6.84 -8.75 20.91
N VAL A 33 -7.52 -7.61 20.79
CA VAL A 33 -6.88 -6.29 20.59
C VAL A 33 -5.90 -5.95 21.71
N ARG A 34 -6.31 -6.13 22.98
CA ARG A 34 -5.44 -5.83 24.13
C ARG A 34 -4.20 -6.72 24.15
N THR A 35 -4.38 -8.03 23.96
CA THR A 35 -3.27 -8.98 23.92
C THR A 35 -2.30 -8.67 22.77
N ALA A 36 -2.84 -8.47 21.56
CA ALA A 36 -2.05 -8.12 20.39
C ALA A 36 -1.25 -6.82 20.56
N CYS A 37 -1.82 -5.81 21.23
CA CYS A 37 -1.13 -4.55 21.50
C CYS A 37 0.13 -4.79 22.36
N THR A 38 0.00 -5.55 23.45
CA THR A 38 1.15 -5.89 24.31
C THR A 38 2.21 -6.68 23.54
N GLU A 39 1.80 -7.66 22.74
CA GLU A 39 2.73 -8.46 21.93
C GLU A 39 3.46 -7.61 20.89
N ILE A 40 2.75 -6.74 20.17
CA ILE A 40 3.34 -5.86 19.14
C ILE A 40 4.40 -4.96 19.76
N LEU A 41 4.12 -4.34 20.91
CA LEU A 41 5.08 -3.47 21.60
C LEU A 41 6.32 -4.25 22.05
N ALA A 42 6.14 -5.48 22.54
CA ALA A 42 7.25 -6.35 22.92
C ALA A 42 8.10 -6.76 21.70
N SER A 43 7.46 -7.17 20.59
CA SER A 43 8.14 -7.54 19.34
C SER A 43 8.91 -6.34 18.74
N ALA A 44 8.30 -5.16 18.72
CA ALA A 44 8.94 -3.94 18.24
C ALA A 44 10.20 -3.59 19.06
N LYS A 45 10.15 -3.70 20.39
CA LYS A 45 11.31 -3.48 21.25
C LYS A 45 12.38 -4.57 21.16
N ALA A 46 11.98 -5.82 20.90
CA ALA A 46 12.93 -6.90 20.66
C ALA A 46 13.67 -6.71 19.33
N TYR A 47 12.97 -6.24 18.30
CA TYR A 47 13.56 -5.94 16.99
C TYR A 47 14.46 -4.71 17.03
N ALA A 48 14.00 -3.62 17.65
CA ALA A 48 14.73 -2.37 17.78
C ALA A 48 14.57 -1.79 19.19
N SER A 49 15.50 -2.12 20.09
CA SER A 49 15.42 -1.74 21.52
C SER A 49 15.36 -0.23 21.74
N GLN A 50 16.05 0.54 20.90
CA GLN A 50 16.11 1.99 20.94
C GLN A 50 15.03 2.68 20.08
N ALA A 51 14.16 1.93 19.38
CA ALA A 51 13.13 2.55 18.55
C ALA A 51 12.16 3.41 19.38
N SER A 52 11.89 4.60 18.88
CA SER A 52 10.83 5.48 19.32
C SER A 52 9.49 4.89 18.86
N ILE A 53 8.67 4.44 19.81
CA ILE A 53 7.34 3.91 19.52
C ILE A 53 6.34 4.97 19.94
N THR A 54 5.63 5.53 18.96
CA THR A 54 4.58 6.53 19.19
C THR A 54 3.27 5.87 19.63
N GLY A 55 3.03 4.64 19.19
CA GLY A 55 1.89 3.84 19.63
C GLY A 55 1.61 2.62 18.76
N VAL A 56 0.35 2.22 18.75
CA VAL A 56 -0.18 1.15 17.89
C VAL A 56 -1.43 1.68 17.19
N SER A 57 -1.43 1.63 15.86
CA SER A 57 -2.57 2.00 15.02
C SER A 57 -3.59 0.87 15.01
N VAL A 58 -4.88 1.20 15.19
CA VAL A 58 -6.01 0.26 15.05
C VAL A 58 -6.75 0.61 13.78
N GLN A 59 -6.83 -0.35 12.85
CA GLN A 59 -7.36 -0.14 11.50
C GLN A 59 -8.46 -1.15 11.20
N GLU A 60 -9.44 -0.76 10.39
CA GLU A 60 -10.42 -1.72 9.85
C GLU A 60 -9.72 -2.77 8.98
N MET A 61 -10.19 -4.02 9.01
CA MET A 61 -9.75 -5.02 8.04
C MET A 61 -10.46 -4.76 6.71
N VAL A 62 -9.68 -4.58 5.65
CA VAL A 62 -10.20 -4.52 4.28
C VAL A 62 -10.29 -5.94 3.72
N GLY A 63 -11.50 -6.39 3.41
CA GLY A 63 -11.77 -7.68 2.77
C GLY A 63 -12.07 -7.55 1.28
N ASP A 64 -12.06 -8.69 0.57
CA ASP A 64 -12.57 -8.89 -0.79
C ASP A 64 -11.97 -8.06 -1.94
N GLY A 65 -10.94 -7.26 -1.66
CA GLY A 65 -10.18 -6.52 -2.68
C GLY A 65 -9.10 -7.35 -3.37
N VAL A 66 -8.72 -6.91 -4.57
CA VAL A 66 -7.48 -7.35 -5.23
C VAL A 66 -6.34 -6.46 -4.76
N GLU A 67 -5.26 -7.06 -4.29
CA GLU A 67 -4.06 -6.33 -3.87
C GLU A 67 -3.27 -5.86 -5.09
N VAL A 68 -2.93 -4.57 -5.11
CA VAL A 68 -2.01 -3.94 -6.08
C VAL A 68 -0.97 -3.10 -5.33
N ILE A 69 0.10 -2.75 -6.02
CA ILE A 69 1.16 -1.86 -5.52
C ILE A 69 1.15 -0.60 -6.37
N VAL A 70 1.23 0.54 -5.71
CA VAL A 70 1.42 1.84 -6.36
C VAL A 70 2.59 2.53 -5.70
N GLY A 71 3.64 2.78 -6.47
CA GLY A 71 4.87 3.40 -5.99
C GLY A 71 5.21 4.66 -6.78
N VAL A 72 6.01 5.54 -6.19
CA VAL A 72 6.66 6.66 -6.85
C VAL A 72 8.10 6.68 -6.40
N SER A 73 9.03 6.73 -7.35
CA SER A 73 10.43 7.06 -7.09
C SER A 73 10.81 8.34 -7.82
N CYS A 74 11.57 9.22 -7.16
CA CYS A 74 12.02 10.46 -7.75
C CYS A 74 13.46 10.34 -8.26
N ASP A 75 13.61 10.00 -9.53
CA ASP A 75 14.91 9.87 -10.19
C ASP A 75 15.54 11.25 -10.48
N PRO A 76 16.86 11.44 -10.30
CA PRO A 76 17.51 12.72 -10.54
C PRO A 76 17.44 13.25 -11.99
N GLN A 77 17.30 12.37 -12.99
CA GLN A 77 17.27 12.73 -14.40
C GLN A 77 15.85 12.74 -14.96
N LEU A 78 15.01 11.79 -14.54
CA LEU A 78 13.67 11.61 -15.07
C LEU A 78 12.58 12.35 -14.28
N GLY A 79 12.89 12.82 -13.07
CA GLY A 79 11.90 13.33 -12.14
C GLY A 79 11.07 12.19 -11.53
N PRO A 80 9.84 12.46 -11.05
CA PRO A 80 9.00 11.43 -10.46
C PRO A 80 8.52 10.39 -11.47
N VAL A 81 8.70 9.12 -11.15
CA VAL A 81 8.27 7.96 -11.94
C VAL A 81 7.26 7.16 -11.13
N LEU A 82 6.05 6.99 -11.67
CA LEU A 82 5.00 6.16 -11.11
C LEU A 82 5.23 4.69 -11.49
N LEU A 83 5.07 3.81 -10.50
CA LEU A 83 5.04 2.37 -10.62
C LEU A 83 3.64 1.86 -10.30
N PHE A 84 3.13 0.94 -11.13
CA PHE A 84 1.94 0.15 -10.84
C PHE A 84 2.25 -1.34 -11.04
N GLY A 85 1.79 -2.20 -10.14
CA GLY A 85 1.92 -3.65 -10.27
C GLY A 85 0.86 -4.40 -9.46
N THR A 86 0.69 -5.70 -9.69
CA THR A 86 -0.18 -6.52 -8.83
C THR A 86 0.52 -6.90 -7.53
N GLY A 87 -0.16 -6.81 -6.39
CA GLY A 87 0.41 -7.13 -5.09
C GLY A 87 0.67 -8.61 -4.87
N GLY A 88 1.36 -8.91 -3.77
CA GLY A 88 1.76 -10.26 -3.39
C GLY A 88 3.01 -10.77 -4.13
N VAL A 89 3.25 -12.09 -4.03
CA VAL A 89 4.47 -12.78 -4.51
C VAL A 89 4.77 -12.52 -6.00
N MET A 90 3.76 -12.14 -6.79
CA MET A 90 3.91 -11.95 -8.23
C MET A 90 4.83 -10.77 -8.60
N VAL A 91 4.87 -9.69 -7.80
CA VAL A 91 5.81 -8.58 -8.04
C VAL A 91 7.24 -8.97 -7.70
N GLU A 92 7.45 -9.66 -6.58
CA GLU A 92 8.78 -10.10 -6.12
C GLU A 92 9.43 -11.10 -7.08
N VAL A 93 8.63 -11.98 -7.70
CA VAL A 93 9.15 -13.07 -8.54
C VAL A 93 9.18 -12.72 -10.04
N TYR A 94 8.21 -11.94 -10.54
CA TYR A 94 8.02 -11.77 -11.98
C TYR A 94 8.24 -10.35 -12.52
N SER A 95 8.55 -9.36 -11.66
CA SER A 95 8.69 -7.95 -12.07
C SER A 95 7.50 -7.47 -12.92
N ASP A 96 6.29 -7.91 -12.55
CA ASP A 96 5.05 -7.62 -13.30
C ASP A 96 4.55 -6.21 -12.96
N VAL A 97 5.22 -5.22 -13.53
CA VAL A 97 5.00 -3.79 -13.26
C VAL A 97 4.95 -2.97 -14.54
N ALA A 98 4.21 -1.86 -14.49
CA ALA A 98 4.20 -0.81 -15.49
C ALA A 98 4.76 0.48 -14.88
N LEU A 99 5.62 1.16 -15.64
CA LEU A 99 6.25 2.43 -15.23
C LEU A 99 5.81 3.55 -16.15
N ARG A 100 5.58 4.74 -15.60
CA ARG A 100 5.36 5.98 -16.36
C ARG A 100 5.96 7.18 -15.65
N ARG A 101 6.47 8.14 -16.42
CA ARG A 101 6.89 9.43 -15.85
C ARG A 101 5.65 10.23 -15.45
N CYS A 102 5.71 10.87 -14.30
CA CYS A 102 4.64 11.74 -13.82
C CYS A 102 4.65 13.11 -14.52
N PRO A 103 3.51 13.83 -14.54
CA PRO A 103 2.17 13.31 -14.23
C PRO A 103 1.62 12.46 -15.39
N ILE A 104 0.68 11.57 -15.10
CA ILE A 104 0.03 10.74 -16.12
C ILE A 104 -1.42 11.17 -16.36
N MET A 105 -1.91 10.92 -17.57
CA MET A 105 -3.32 11.06 -17.93
C MET A 105 -4.12 9.78 -17.62
N ARG A 106 -5.46 9.89 -17.59
CA ARG A 106 -6.35 8.73 -17.37
C ARG A 106 -6.13 7.61 -18.40
N SER A 107 -5.90 7.95 -19.67
CA SER A 107 -5.60 6.98 -20.72
C SER A 107 -4.29 6.22 -20.47
N GLU A 108 -3.28 6.88 -19.94
CA GLU A 108 -2.01 6.25 -19.55
C GLU A 108 -2.21 5.34 -18.34
N ALA A 109 -2.99 5.76 -17.35
CA ALA A 109 -3.34 4.91 -16.20
C ALA A 109 -4.06 3.63 -16.64
N GLN A 110 -5.04 3.73 -17.55
CA GLN A 110 -5.75 2.58 -18.11
C GLN A 110 -4.79 1.66 -18.90
N ALA A 111 -3.86 2.24 -19.67
CA ALA A 111 -2.84 1.46 -20.37
C ALA A 111 -1.89 0.73 -19.41
N MET A 112 -1.41 1.41 -18.36
CA MET A 112 -0.57 0.79 -17.31
C MET A 112 -1.29 -0.39 -16.66
N ILE A 113 -2.58 -0.25 -16.34
CA ILE A 113 -3.38 -1.33 -15.76
C ILE A 113 -3.46 -2.52 -16.72
N ALA A 114 -3.64 -2.29 -18.02
CA ALA A 114 -3.73 -3.34 -19.02
C ALA A 114 -2.38 -4.04 -19.33
N GLU A 115 -1.25 -3.36 -19.10
CA GLU A 115 0.10 -3.89 -19.35
C GLU A 115 0.52 -4.98 -18.34
N VAL A 116 0.05 -4.89 -17.10
CA VAL A 116 0.39 -5.81 -16.03
C VAL A 116 -0.32 -7.14 -16.25
N LYS A 117 0.43 -8.25 -16.31
CA LYS A 117 -0.12 -9.59 -16.61
C LYS A 117 -1.13 -10.05 -15.56
N GLY A 118 -0.87 -9.71 -14.29
CA GLY A 118 -1.74 -9.96 -13.15
C GLY A 118 -3.07 -9.20 -13.19
N ALA A 119 -3.24 -8.22 -14.09
CA ALA A 119 -4.48 -7.45 -14.22
C ALA A 119 -5.71 -8.32 -14.56
N ARG A 120 -5.52 -9.56 -15.03
CA ARG A 120 -6.61 -10.54 -15.14
C ARG A 120 -7.35 -10.77 -13.81
N LEU A 121 -6.66 -10.65 -12.67
CA LEU A 121 -7.29 -10.75 -11.35
C LEU A 121 -8.26 -9.59 -11.09
N LEU A 122 -7.98 -8.41 -11.65
CA LEU A 122 -8.85 -7.24 -11.54
C LEU A 122 -10.12 -7.35 -12.39
N GLN A 123 -10.13 -8.21 -13.41
CA GLN A 123 -11.29 -8.44 -14.28
C GLN A 123 -12.30 -9.45 -13.69
N GLY A 124 -12.02 -10.00 -12.50
CA GLY A 124 -12.78 -11.06 -11.87
C GLY A 124 -12.18 -12.44 -12.14
N PHE A 125 -12.07 -13.26 -11.10
CA PHE A 125 -11.46 -14.58 -11.19
C PHE A 125 -12.08 -15.55 -10.19
N ARG A 126 -12.41 -16.77 -10.64
CA ARG A 126 -12.96 -17.87 -9.82
C ARG A 126 -14.10 -17.43 -8.87
N GLY A 127 -15.11 -16.75 -9.41
CA GLY A 127 -16.28 -16.32 -8.66
C GLY A 127 -16.11 -15.01 -7.87
N ARG A 128 -14.92 -14.39 -7.90
CA ARG A 128 -14.73 -13.02 -7.40
C ARG A 128 -15.27 -11.99 -8.42
N PRO A 129 -15.93 -10.91 -7.96
CA PRO A 129 -16.39 -9.85 -8.84
C PRO A 129 -15.22 -9.10 -9.48
N ALA A 130 -15.50 -8.37 -10.56
CA ALA A 130 -14.54 -7.45 -11.16
C ALA A 130 -14.24 -6.30 -10.18
N ALA A 131 -12.97 -5.88 -10.16
CA ALA A 131 -12.47 -4.80 -9.33
C ALA A 131 -12.84 -3.43 -9.93
N ASP A 132 -12.78 -2.38 -9.11
CA ASP A 132 -13.07 -1.01 -9.52
C ASP A 132 -11.90 -0.37 -10.29
N LEU A 133 -11.80 -0.70 -11.58
CA LEU A 133 -10.74 -0.21 -12.46
C LEU A 133 -10.75 1.31 -12.65
N GLU A 134 -11.92 1.94 -12.60
CA GLU A 134 -12.03 3.39 -12.77
C GLU A 134 -11.52 4.13 -11.54
N ALA A 135 -11.80 3.61 -10.33
CA ALA A 135 -11.24 4.15 -9.10
C ALA A 135 -9.73 3.91 -9.01
N LEU A 136 -9.24 2.77 -9.50
CA LEU A 136 -7.81 2.49 -9.59
C LEU A 136 -7.11 3.49 -10.54
N ALA A 137 -7.65 3.68 -11.75
CA ALA A 137 -7.09 4.63 -12.72
C ALA A 137 -7.09 6.07 -12.18
N ASP A 138 -8.17 6.50 -11.51
CA ASP A 138 -8.25 7.80 -10.85
C ASP A 138 -7.17 7.95 -9.76
N THR A 139 -6.95 6.89 -8.98
CA THR A 139 -5.91 6.86 -7.93
C THR A 139 -4.51 7.00 -8.52
N LEU A 140 -4.18 6.27 -9.59
CA LEU A 140 -2.88 6.38 -10.27
C LEU A 140 -2.63 7.81 -10.77
N VAL A 141 -3.63 8.43 -11.39
CA VAL A 141 -3.56 9.82 -11.83
C VAL A 141 -3.29 10.74 -10.64
N ARG A 142 -4.08 10.63 -9.55
CA ARG A 142 -3.91 11.47 -8.35
C ARG A 142 -2.54 11.30 -7.70
N VAL A 143 -2.03 10.07 -7.58
CA VAL A 143 -0.70 9.82 -7.03
C VAL A 143 0.38 10.43 -7.92
N SER A 144 0.25 10.32 -9.25
CA SER A 144 1.20 10.96 -10.17
C SER A 144 1.22 12.49 -10.03
N HIS A 145 0.04 13.10 -9.85
CA HIS A 145 -0.06 14.53 -9.61
C HIS A 145 0.50 14.91 -8.24
N LEU A 146 0.22 14.14 -7.19
CA LEU A 146 0.80 14.36 -5.86
C LEU A 146 2.33 14.35 -5.92
N ALA A 147 2.91 13.39 -6.64
CA ALA A 147 4.34 13.29 -6.84
C ALA A 147 4.94 14.54 -7.51
N MET A 148 4.26 15.08 -8.54
CA MET A 148 4.67 16.34 -9.17
C MET A 148 4.57 17.53 -8.23
N HIS A 149 3.51 17.62 -7.41
CA HIS A 149 3.37 18.72 -6.45
C HIS A 149 4.42 18.68 -5.33
N LEU A 150 4.95 17.50 -5.02
CA LEU A 150 6.00 17.29 -4.03
C LEU A 150 7.39 17.14 -4.67
N GLU A 151 7.56 17.49 -5.95
CA GLU A 151 8.84 17.38 -6.63
C GLU A 151 9.93 18.15 -5.86
N GLY A 152 11.10 17.55 -5.71
CA GLY A 152 12.20 18.09 -4.90
C GLY A 152 12.07 17.85 -3.39
N HIS A 153 10.89 17.46 -2.89
CA HIS A 153 10.67 17.09 -1.48
C HIS A 153 10.40 15.59 -1.30
N LEU A 154 9.67 14.96 -2.23
CA LEU A 154 9.42 13.52 -2.20
C LEU A 154 10.67 12.77 -2.68
N ALA A 155 11.14 11.82 -1.90
CA ALA A 155 12.13 10.84 -2.34
C ALA A 155 11.42 9.59 -2.87
N GLU A 156 10.47 9.07 -2.10
CA GLU A 156 9.75 7.84 -2.39
C GLU A 156 8.34 7.86 -1.78
N LEU A 157 7.39 7.26 -2.49
CA LEU A 157 6.08 6.90 -1.96
C LEU A 157 5.81 5.45 -2.34
N ASP A 158 5.42 4.62 -1.38
CA ASP A 158 5.04 3.23 -1.62
C ASP A 158 3.69 2.97 -0.95
N ILE A 159 2.69 2.56 -1.73
CA ILE A 159 1.39 2.11 -1.25
C ILE A 159 1.31 0.61 -1.51
N ASN A 160 1.55 -0.17 -0.46
CA ASN A 160 1.64 -1.62 -0.54
C ASN A 160 1.06 -2.30 0.72
N PRO A 161 -0.13 -2.94 0.65
CA PRO A 161 -0.99 -3.04 -0.53
C PRO A 161 -1.97 -1.86 -0.65
N LEU A 162 -2.27 -1.49 -1.90
CA LEU A 162 -3.51 -0.82 -2.27
C LEU A 162 -4.57 -1.89 -2.58
N MET A 163 -5.69 -1.86 -1.86
CA MET A 163 -6.80 -2.78 -2.08
C MET A 163 -7.77 -2.20 -3.11
N VAL A 164 -7.96 -2.88 -4.23
CA VAL A 164 -8.96 -2.53 -5.25
C VAL A 164 -10.23 -3.33 -4.99
N LEU A 165 -11.28 -2.65 -4.52
CA LEU A 165 -12.54 -3.29 -4.11
C LEU A 165 -13.40 -3.64 -5.33
N PRO A 166 -14.50 -4.40 -5.17
CA PRO A 166 -15.41 -4.66 -6.28
C PRO A 166 -15.92 -3.38 -6.95
N SER A 167 -16.27 -3.47 -8.23
CA SER A 167 -16.73 -2.33 -9.03
C SER A 167 -17.78 -1.47 -8.30
N GLY A 168 -17.54 -0.16 -8.24
CA GLY A 168 -18.37 0.83 -7.55
C GLY A 168 -18.02 1.05 -6.08
N GLN A 169 -17.05 0.31 -5.52
CA GLN A 169 -16.63 0.41 -4.11
C GLN A 169 -15.29 1.11 -3.92
N GLY A 170 -14.59 1.45 -5.00
CA GLY A 170 -13.35 2.23 -4.94
C GLY A 170 -12.10 1.45 -4.54
N VAL A 171 -11.14 2.16 -3.95
CA VAL A 171 -9.86 1.60 -3.47
C VAL A 171 -9.57 2.01 -2.04
N LYS A 172 -8.75 1.23 -1.32
CA LYS A 172 -8.28 1.54 0.04
C LYS A 172 -6.80 1.23 0.19
N ALA A 173 -5.99 2.21 0.59
CA ALA A 173 -4.60 1.96 0.97
C ALA A 173 -4.57 1.26 2.33
N ALA A 174 -4.11 0.02 2.37
CA ALA A 174 -3.98 -0.72 3.63
C ALA A 174 -2.69 -0.32 4.37
N ASP A 175 -1.63 0.01 3.62
CA ASP A 175 -0.38 0.57 4.15
C ASP A 175 0.20 1.58 3.17
N ALA A 176 0.98 2.52 3.69
CA ALA A 176 1.75 3.43 2.88
C ALA A 176 3.02 3.88 3.61
N LEU A 177 4.10 4.03 2.85
CA LEU A 177 5.36 4.63 3.27
C LEU A 177 5.60 5.88 2.42
N VAL A 178 6.00 6.97 3.06
CA VAL A 178 6.40 8.20 2.37
C VAL A 178 7.76 8.63 2.92
N VAL A 179 8.74 8.74 2.04
CA VAL A 179 10.08 9.21 2.36
C VAL A 179 10.27 10.59 1.75
N LEU A 180 10.57 11.55 2.60
CA LEU A 180 10.92 12.91 2.18
C LEU A 180 12.44 13.06 2.09
N ARG A 181 12.91 13.89 1.16
CA ARG A 181 14.32 14.29 1.09
C ARG A 181 14.66 15.08 2.36
N GLY A 182 15.80 14.77 2.96
CA GLY A 182 16.35 15.56 4.07
C GLY A 182 16.62 16.99 3.58
N THR A 183 16.20 17.96 4.39
CA THR A 183 16.55 19.38 4.20
C THR A 183 18.03 19.63 4.45
#